data_AF-A0A5C5YCI0-F1
#
_entry.id   AF-A0A5C5YCI0-F1
#
_cell.length_a   1.000
_cell.length_b   1.000
_cell.length_c   1.000
_cell.angle_alpha   90.00
_cell.angle_beta   90.00
_cell.angle_gamma   90.00
#
_symmetry.space_group_name_H-M   'P 1'
#
loop_
_entity.id
_entity.type
_entity.pdbx_description
1 polymer ?
#
loop_
_entity_poly.entity_id
_entity_poly.type
_entity_poly.pdbx_seq_one_letter_code
_entity_poly.pdbx_strand_id
1 'polypeptide(L)'
;MNDRTEDFTTRLRDTTDDAASIVRQMLAHYRAQGQPVELFEAMKMATRLELGLPAVATSDENQHSPETERRLEDGLLRGCREAGAMLIQQGRVMEGWMYLRPIGDRELVRRLMSSVDVDDDNYDALIQVLVHEAIDVGRGYELVLEHQGTCNSITMYEQTIAGMPLAERQAAAEKLLLHFYNELTDLVRQDIHGRIKDSSPAPDAGQLASKSLGKLLEENPDLLAGGGYHLDTTHLASTVKIASVLTDPRQLEMALELTNYGSKLNSQFQYPGDEPFAEFYPMYRAFYRTLLGHDVPDNLRLFARKADTVDPSVHGTGAIETYAELLARSDQPAKALSVMIDKMPAEIPLQTYIARLIELLGDVPADQSVAVEKRLRDHCLDRSDLLAYAAVAGRRRSENASATE
;
A
#
# COMPACT_ATOMS: atom_id res chain seq x y z
N MET A 1 -37.37 17.55 -17.01
CA MET A 1 -36.43 18.45 -16.31
C MET A 1 -36.95 19.89 -16.27
N ASN A 2 -37.41 20.48 -17.39
CA ASN A 2 -37.96 21.85 -17.43
C ASN A 2 -39.05 22.16 -16.39
N ASP A 3 -40.01 21.25 -16.18
CA ASP A 3 -41.19 21.50 -15.32
C ASP A 3 -40.82 21.70 -13.84
N ARG A 4 -39.74 21.04 -13.35
CA ARG A 4 -39.26 21.19 -11.96
C ARG A 4 -38.43 22.46 -11.76
N THR A 5 -37.74 22.91 -12.80
CA THR A 5 -36.93 24.15 -12.76
C THR A 5 -37.83 25.39 -12.86
N GLU A 6 -38.88 25.34 -13.70
CA GLU A 6 -39.88 26.42 -13.79
C GLU A 6 -40.67 26.59 -12.49
N ASP A 7 -41.06 25.50 -11.84
CA ASP A 7 -41.71 25.52 -10.51
C ASP A 7 -40.78 26.09 -9.40
N PHE A 8 -39.50 25.76 -9.42
CA PHE A 8 -38.53 26.32 -8.45
C PHE A 8 -38.28 27.82 -8.64
N THR A 9 -38.08 28.26 -9.88
CA THR A 9 -37.86 29.70 -10.16
C THR A 9 -39.09 30.55 -9.84
N THR A 10 -40.30 30.00 -10.01
CA THR A 10 -41.56 30.65 -9.61
C THR A 10 -41.65 30.77 -8.09
N ARG A 11 -41.34 29.69 -7.35
CA ARG A 11 -41.24 29.73 -5.88
C ARG A 11 -40.22 30.75 -5.35
N LEU A 12 -39.07 30.88 -6.01
CA LEU A 12 -38.07 31.89 -5.66
C LEU A 12 -38.56 33.33 -5.90
N ARG A 13 -39.35 33.57 -6.96
CA ARG A 13 -39.93 34.90 -7.25
C ARG A 13 -41.01 35.28 -6.25
N ASP A 14 -41.77 34.30 -5.78
CA ASP A 14 -42.84 34.52 -4.80
C ASP A 14 -42.32 34.60 -3.35
N THR A 15 -41.05 34.27 -3.13
CA THR A 15 -40.37 34.38 -1.84
C THR A 15 -39.98 35.84 -1.58
N THR A 16 -40.61 36.49 -0.59
CA THR A 16 -40.27 37.84 -0.09
C THR A 16 -39.15 37.85 0.97
N ASP A 17 -38.44 36.75 1.15
CA ASP A 17 -37.51 36.54 2.24
C ASP A 17 -36.13 37.20 2.03
N ASP A 18 -35.37 37.32 3.12
CA ASP A 18 -33.97 37.73 3.10
C ASP A 18 -33.06 36.80 2.25
N ALA A 19 -31.89 37.31 1.87
CA ALA A 19 -30.93 36.58 1.04
C ALA A 19 -30.54 35.20 1.61
N ALA A 20 -30.55 35.05 2.93
CA ALA A 20 -30.23 33.78 3.59
C ALA A 20 -31.32 32.73 3.35
N SER A 21 -32.61 33.11 3.33
CA SER A 21 -33.70 32.19 2.98
C SER A 21 -33.60 31.72 1.53
N ILE A 22 -33.31 32.63 0.58
CA ILE A 22 -33.13 32.28 -0.84
C ILE A 22 -32.01 31.26 -1.00
N VAL A 23 -30.85 31.52 -0.39
CA VAL A 23 -29.70 30.59 -0.45
C VAL A 23 -30.04 29.23 0.18
N ARG A 24 -30.79 29.20 1.30
CA ARG A 24 -31.26 27.92 1.88
C ARG A 24 -32.15 27.13 0.94
N GLN A 25 -33.05 27.79 0.20
CA GLN A 25 -33.88 27.13 -0.82
C GLN A 25 -33.03 26.61 -1.99
N MET A 26 -32.03 27.38 -2.45
CA MET A 26 -31.08 26.95 -3.48
C MET A 26 -30.29 25.70 -3.06
N LEU A 27 -29.77 25.67 -1.82
CA LEU A 27 -29.07 24.50 -1.28
C LEU A 27 -29.95 23.25 -1.32
N ALA A 28 -31.20 23.36 -0.86
CA ALA A 28 -32.14 22.24 -0.89
C ALA A 28 -32.44 21.78 -2.33
N HIS A 29 -32.59 22.72 -3.26
CA HIS A 29 -32.82 22.42 -4.67
C HIS A 29 -31.65 21.69 -5.31
N TYR A 30 -30.43 22.23 -5.19
CA TYR A 30 -29.24 21.63 -5.81
C TYR A 30 -28.87 20.28 -5.22
N ARG A 31 -29.10 20.07 -3.91
CA ARG A 31 -29.03 18.73 -3.30
C ARG A 31 -30.02 17.76 -3.93
N ALA A 32 -31.29 18.17 -4.07
CA ALA A 32 -32.34 17.32 -4.62
C ALA A 32 -32.16 17.01 -6.12
N GLN A 33 -31.55 17.92 -6.88
CA GLN A 33 -31.24 17.70 -8.30
C GLN A 33 -29.89 17.01 -8.54
N GLY A 34 -29.05 16.84 -7.51
CA GLY A 34 -27.71 16.30 -7.67
C GLY A 34 -26.80 17.22 -8.49
N GLN A 35 -26.83 18.52 -8.23
CA GLN A 35 -26.04 19.54 -8.93
C GLN A 35 -24.86 20.01 -8.05
N PRO A 36 -23.73 19.30 -8.06
CA PRO A 36 -22.65 19.50 -7.07
C PRO A 36 -21.91 20.83 -7.23
N VAL A 37 -21.74 21.32 -8.46
CA VAL A 37 -21.00 22.57 -8.73
C VAL A 37 -21.81 23.77 -8.24
N GLU A 38 -23.10 23.81 -8.57
CA GLU A 38 -24.02 24.85 -8.13
C GLU A 38 -24.26 24.78 -6.61
N LEU A 39 -24.33 23.57 -6.04
CA LEU A 39 -24.40 23.35 -4.61
C LEU A 39 -23.19 23.96 -3.89
N PHE A 40 -21.97 23.71 -4.39
CA PHE A 40 -20.75 24.27 -3.82
C PHE A 40 -20.76 25.80 -3.79
N GLU A 41 -21.15 26.44 -4.89
CA GLU A 41 -21.25 27.89 -4.95
C GLU A 41 -22.31 28.45 -3.99
N ALA A 42 -23.47 27.79 -3.88
CA ALA A 42 -24.49 28.18 -2.90
C ALA A 42 -24.01 28.01 -1.45
N MET A 43 -23.18 27.00 -1.15
CA MET A 43 -22.60 26.80 0.19
C MET A 43 -21.59 27.90 0.56
N LYS A 44 -20.81 28.38 -0.42
CA LYS A 44 -19.93 29.54 -0.23
C LYS A 44 -20.75 30.79 0.11
N MET A 45 -21.83 31.04 -0.63
CA MET A 45 -22.75 32.15 -0.35
C MET A 45 -23.35 32.04 1.06
N ALA A 46 -23.80 30.85 1.45
CA ALA A 46 -24.40 30.59 2.76
C ALA A 46 -23.41 30.90 3.90
N THR A 47 -22.18 30.40 3.79
CA THR A 47 -21.12 30.64 4.79
C THR A 47 -20.86 32.13 4.96
N ARG A 48 -20.80 32.88 3.86
CA ARG A 48 -20.57 34.34 3.91
C ARG A 48 -21.72 35.07 4.59
N LEU A 49 -22.97 34.72 4.28
CA LEU A 49 -24.14 35.32 4.91
C LEU A 49 -24.22 35.00 6.42
N GLU A 50 -23.84 33.79 6.85
CA GLU A 50 -23.72 33.42 8.27
C GLU A 50 -22.67 34.25 9.03
N LEU A 51 -21.68 34.80 8.32
CA LEU A 51 -20.65 35.67 8.85
C LEU A 51 -21.02 37.16 8.77
N GLY A 52 -22.21 37.48 8.27
CA GLY A 52 -22.63 38.87 8.04
C GLY A 52 -21.92 39.55 6.86
N LEU A 53 -21.31 38.76 5.96
CA LEU A 53 -20.62 39.26 4.78
C LEU A 53 -21.56 39.27 3.55
N PRO A 54 -21.26 40.05 2.50
CA PRO A 54 -21.97 39.96 1.22
C PRO A 54 -21.87 38.55 0.65
N ALA A 55 -22.94 38.04 0.04
CA ALA A 55 -23.01 36.67 -0.49
C ALA A 55 -21.89 36.34 -1.52
N VAL A 56 -21.41 37.34 -2.25
CA VAL A 56 -20.32 37.23 -3.22
C VAL A 56 -19.19 38.18 -2.81
N ALA A 57 -17.95 37.71 -2.93
CA ALA A 57 -16.77 38.54 -2.69
C ALA A 57 -16.65 39.63 -3.77
N THR A 58 -16.28 40.83 -3.36
CA THR A 58 -16.02 41.95 -4.28
C THR A 58 -14.52 42.22 -4.37
N SER A 59 -14.07 42.78 -5.49
CA SER A 59 -12.66 43.12 -5.73
C SER A 59 -12.04 44.01 -4.64
N ASP A 60 -12.86 44.83 -3.99
CA ASP A 60 -12.46 45.81 -2.97
C ASP A 60 -12.65 45.30 -1.53
N GLU A 61 -12.85 43.99 -1.34
CA GLU A 61 -13.05 43.41 -0.01
C GLU A 61 -11.76 43.45 0.81
N ASN A 62 -11.80 44.15 1.95
CA ASN A 62 -10.65 44.25 2.87
C ASN A 62 -10.37 42.90 3.54
N GLN A 63 -9.10 42.69 3.89
CA GLN A 63 -8.66 41.51 4.63
C GLN A 63 -9.46 41.36 5.95
N HIS A 64 -10.03 40.19 6.17
CA HIS A 64 -10.87 39.94 7.33
C HIS A 64 -10.03 39.64 8.58
N SER A 65 -10.67 39.52 9.74
CA SER A 65 -9.98 39.04 10.92
C SER A 65 -9.52 37.58 10.72
N PRO A 66 -8.44 37.12 11.40
CA PRO A 66 -7.99 35.72 11.33
C PRO A 66 -9.04 34.69 11.77
N GLU A 67 -10.05 35.10 12.52
CA GLU A 67 -11.18 34.25 12.92
C GLU A 67 -12.20 34.11 11.79
N THR A 68 -12.56 35.22 11.13
CA THR A 68 -13.47 35.19 9.97
C THR A 68 -12.85 34.43 8.80
N GLU A 69 -11.55 34.61 8.54
CA GLU A 69 -10.84 33.85 7.51
C GLU A 69 -10.90 32.35 7.77
N ARG A 70 -10.62 31.91 9.00
CA ARG A 70 -10.77 30.50 9.40
C ARG A 70 -12.18 29.97 9.19
N ARG A 71 -13.22 30.72 9.58
CA ARG A 71 -14.61 30.30 9.38
C ARG A 71 -15.01 30.21 7.90
N LEU A 72 -14.45 31.08 7.06
CA LEU A 72 -14.64 31.01 5.60
C LEU A 72 -13.96 29.77 5.02
N GLU A 73 -12.73 29.46 5.45
CA GLU A 73 -12.00 28.25 5.06
C GLU A 73 -12.76 26.99 5.49
N ASP A 74 -13.24 26.91 6.72
CA ASP A 74 -14.06 25.80 7.21
C ASP A 74 -15.34 25.62 6.37
N GLY A 75 -15.99 26.72 5.99
CA GLY A 75 -17.14 26.69 5.07
C GLY A 75 -16.80 26.16 3.68
N LEU A 76 -15.65 26.56 3.14
CA LEU A 76 -15.14 26.08 1.86
C LEU A 76 -14.86 24.56 1.91
N LEU A 77 -14.18 24.09 2.95
CA LEU A 77 -13.89 22.67 3.15
C LEU A 77 -15.16 21.83 3.34
N ARG A 78 -16.19 22.36 4.03
CA ARG A 78 -17.52 21.74 4.10
C ARG A 78 -18.17 21.64 2.72
N GLY A 79 -18.09 22.70 1.92
CA GLY A 79 -18.58 22.70 0.53
C GLY A 79 -17.87 21.65 -0.33
N CYS A 80 -16.53 21.63 -0.26
CA CYS A 80 -15.70 20.65 -0.95
C CYS A 80 -16.08 19.21 -0.59
N ARG A 81 -16.31 18.95 0.70
CA ARG A 81 -16.71 17.62 1.19
C ARG A 81 -18.00 17.14 0.55
N GLU A 82 -19.01 18.00 0.54
CA GLU A 82 -20.35 17.64 0.08
C GLU A 82 -20.42 17.52 -1.46
N ALA A 83 -19.90 18.52 -2.18
CA ALA A 83 -19.87 18.51 -3.63
C ALA A 83 -18.99 17.37 -4.17
N GLY A 84 -17.82 17.16 -3.57
CA GLY A 84 -16.91 16.07 -3.93
C GLY A 84 -17.54 14.70 -3.72
N ALA A 85 -18.19 14.47 -2.58
CA ALA A 85 -18.89 13.22 -2.32
C ALA A 85 -20.00 12.94 -3.34
N MET A 86 -20.79 13.95 -3.68
CA MET A 86 -21.85 13.85 -4.69
C MET A 86 -21.29 13.54 -6.08
N LEU A 87 -20.18 14.15 -6.47
CA LEU A 87 -19.50 13.86 -7.74
C LEU A 87 -19.02 12.41 -7.83
N ILE A 88 -18.40 11.89 -6.76
CA ILE A 88 -17.97 10.49 -6.72
C ILE A 88 -19.16 9.54 -6.83
N GLN A 89 -20.26 9.82 -6.12
CA GLN A 89 -21.50 9.03 -6.21
C GLN A 89 -22.14 9.04 -7.61
N GLN A 90 -21.82 10.03 -8.44
CA GLN A 90 -22.24 10.13 -9.84
C GLN A 90 -21.26 9.47 -10.82
N GLY A 91 -20.20 8.79 -10.32
CA GLY A 91 -19.15 8.20 -11.16
C GLY A 91 -18.13 9.22 -11.68
N ARG A 92 -18.23 10.50 -11.33
CA ARG A 92 -17.34 11.58 -11.78
C ARG A 92 -16.09 11.63 -10.91
N VAL A 93 -15.27 10.57 -10.99
CA VAL A 93 -14.16 10.29 -10.08
C VAL A 93 -13.13 11.44 -10.01
N MET A 94 -12.58 11.87 -11.15
CA MET A 94 -11.56 12.93 -11.15
C MET A 94 -12.10 14.26 -10.65
N GLU A 95 -13.32 14.63 -11.04
CA GLU A 95 -13.93 15.88 -10.61
C GLU A 95 -14.21 15.87 -9.11
N GLY A 96 -14.75 14.76 -8.58
CA GLY A 96 -14.94 14.62 -7.14
C GLY A 96 -13.62 14.66 -6.38
N TRP A 97 -12.56 14.04 -6.90
CA TRP A 97 -11.22 14.11 -6.30
C TRP A 97 -10.67 15.54 -6.22
N MET A 98 -10.90 16.38 -7.24
CA MET A 98 -10.47 17.79 -7.21
C MET A 98 -11.05 18.55 -6.01
N TYR A 99 -12.29 18.26 -5.62
CA TYR A 99 -12.92 18.84 -4.43
C TYR A 99 -12.47 18.16 -3.14
N LEU A 100 -12.25 16.85 -3.13
CA LEU A 100 -11.92 16.12 -1.91
C LEU A 100 -10.45 16.27 -1.50
N ARG A 101 -9.54 16.49 -2.45
CA ARG A 101 -8.09 16.57 -2.21
C ARG A 101 -7.70 17.61 -1.16
N PRO A 102 -8.20 18.87 -1.17
CA PRO A 102 -7.85 19.88 -0.16
C PRO A 102 -8.28 19.51 1.27
N ILE A 103 -9.23 18.59 1.43
CA ILE A 103 -9.76 18.19 2.75
C ILE A 103 -8.75 17.31 3.49
N GLY A 104 -7.90 16.56 2.77
CA GLY A 104 -6.92 15.64 3.37
C GLY A 104 -7.52 14.41 4.07
N ASP A 105 -8.85 14.21 4.01
CA ASP A 105 -9.55 13.09 4.65
C ASP A 105 -9.51 11.83 3.75
N ARG A 106 -8.36 11.15 3.72
CA ARG A 106 -8.13 9.95 2.91
C ARG A 106 -9.17 8.85 3.17
N GLU A 107 -9.60 8.69 4.42
CA GLU A 107 -10.56 7.64 4.80
C GLU A 107 -11.96 7.91 4.24
N LEU A 108 -12.41 9.17 4.22
CA LEU A 108 -13.64 9.53 3.51
C LEU A 108 -13.53 9.17 2.02
N VAL A 109 -12.44 9.56 1.36
CA VAL A 109 -12.28 9.32 -0.08
C VAL A 109 -12.27 7.82 -0.36
N ARG A 110 -11.55 7.03 0.44
CA ARG A 110 -11.52 5.57 0.33
C ARG A 110 -12.93 4.96 0.39
N ARG A 111 -13.74 5.37 1.38
CA ARG A 111 -15.14 4.90 1.51
C ARG A 111 -16.04 5.34 0.35
N LEU A 112 -15.86 6.54 -0.18
CA LEU A 112 -16.64 7.00 -1.33
C LEU A 112 -16.27 6.21 -2.57
N MET A 113 -14.96 6.06 -2.82
CA MET A 113 -14.45 5.32 -3.96
C MET A 113 -14.90 3.87 -3.92
N SER A 114 -14.91 3.21 -2.75
CA SER A 114 -15.33 1.79 -2.64
C SER A 114 -16.75 1.50 -3.12
N SER A 115 -17.59 2.53 -3.26
CA SER A 115 -18.95 2.42 -3.77
C SER A 115 -19.09 2.71 -5.27
N VAL A 116 -18.01 3.12 -5.93
CA VAL A 116 -17.99 3.39 -7.37
C VAL A 116 -17.84 2.06 -8.11
N ASP A 117 -18.81 1.77 -8.98
CA ASP A 117 -18.72 0.67 -9.96
C ASP A 117 -17.69 1.02 -11.03
N VAL A 118 -16.86 0.06 -11.39
CA VAL A 118 -15.79 0.26 -12.37
C VAL A 118 -16.30 -0.03 -13.78
N ASP A 119 -16.03 0.88 -14.70
CA ASP A 119 -16.30 0.74 -16.12
C ASP A 119 -15.14 1.31 -16.95
N ASP A 120 -15.19 1.11 -18.28
CA ASP A 120 -14.14 1.55 -19.20
C ASP A 120 -13.96 3.09 -19.20
N ASP A 121 -15.01 3.85 -18.88
CA ASP A 121 -14.98 5.32 -18.89
C ASP A 121 -14.30 5.89 -17.63
N ASN A 122 -14.41 5.20 -16.50
CA ASN A 122 -13.91 5.65 -15.21
C ASN A 122 -12.65 4.91 -14.71
N TYR A 123 -12.23 3.83 -15.38
CA TYR A 123 -11.08 3.00 -14.98
C TYR A 123 -9.80 3.82 -14.79
N ASP A 124 -9.38 4.60 -15.79
CA ASP A 124 -8.13 5.37 -15.71
C ASP A 124 -8.17 6.43 -14.59
N ALA A 125 -9.34 7.02 -14.37
CA ALA A 125 -9.57 7.97 -13.27
C ALA A 125 -9.43 7.30 -11.91
N LEU A 126 -9.96 6.07 -11.76
CA LEU A 126 -9.80 5.29 -10.54
C LEU A 126 -8.33 4.91 -10.31
N ILE A 127 -7.60 4.48 -11.34
CA ILE A 127 -6.17 4.16 -11.18
C ILE A 127 -5.38 5.40 -10.74
N GLN A 128 -5.66 6.56 -11.34
CA GLN A 128 -5.03 7.81 -10.94
C GLN A 128 -5.24 8.12 -9.44
N VAL A 129 -6.47 7.98 -8.94
CA VAL A 129 -6.77 8.34 -7.55
C VAL A 129 -6.35 7.23 -6.57
N LEU A 130 -6.63 5.97 -6.87
CA LEU A 130 -6.39 4.86 -5.95
C LEU A 130 -4.90 4.52 -5.84
N VAL A 131 -4.17 4.49 -6.97
CA VAL A 131 -2.76 4.11 -7.01
C VAL A 131 -1.85 5.34 -6.97
N HIS A 132 -1.98 6.26 -7.93
CA HIS A 132 -1.01 7.36 -8.08
C HIS A 132 -1.12 8.44 -7.00
N GLU A 133 -2.34 8.73 -6.52
CA GLU A 133 -2.54 9.57 -5.32
C GLU A 133 -2.56 8.75 -4.01
N ALA A 134 -2.30 7.44 -4.11
CA ALA A 134 -2.21 6.47 -3.01
C ALA A 134 -3.43 6.51 -2.06
N ILE A 135 -4.66 6.59 -2.57
CA ILE A 135 -5.86 6.57 -1.71
C ILE A 135 -6.22 5.17 -1.23
N ASP A 136 -6.10 4.16 -2.09
CA ASP A 136 -6.33 2.75 -1.76
C ASP A 136 -5.55 1.88 -2.76
N VAL A 137 -4.25 1.73 -2.52
CA VAL A 137 -3.36 1.05 -3.46
C VAL A 137 -3.75 -0.42 -3.62
N GLY A 138 -4.24 -1.07 -2.57
CA GLY A 138 -4.72 -2.45 -2.63
C GLY A 138 -5.87 -2.62 -3.62
N ARG A 139 -6.92 -1.78 -3.53
CA ARG A 139 -8.04 -1.84 -4.48
C ARG A 139 -7.61 -1.42 -5.89
N GLY A 140 -6.84 -0.34 -6.02
CA GLY A 140 -6.36 0.11 -7.33
C GLY A 140 -5.53 -0.96 -8.04
N TYR A 141 -4.67 -1.67 -7.31
CA TYR A 141 -3.86 -2.75 -7.85
C TYR A 141 -4.68 -4.01 -8.21
N GLU A 142 -5.72 -4.32 -7.43
CA GLU A 142 -6.69 -5.38 -7.76
C GLU A 142 -7.40 -5.10 -9.09
N LEU A 143 -7.79 -3.85 -9.35
CA LEU A 143 -8.38 -3.45 -10.64
C LEU A 143 -7.40 -3.67 -11.81
N VAL A 144 -6.11 -3.37 -11.62
CA VAL A 144 -5.09 -3.62 -12.64
C VAL A 144 -4.89 -5.12 -12.89
N LEU A 145 -4.91 -5.94 -11.85
CA LEU A 145 -4.88 -7.41 -11.98
C LEU A 145 -6.05 -7.92 -12.81
N GLU A 146 -7.26 -7.44 -12.54
CA GLU A 146 -8.49 -7.88 -13.22
C GLU A 146 -8.58 -7.37 -14.67
N HIS A 147 -8.21 -6.12 -14.94
CA HIS A 147 -8.40 -5.48 -16.25
C HIS A 147 -7.20 -5.63 -17.18
N GLN A 148 -5.98 -5.67 -16.63
CA GLN A 148 -4.74 -5.67 -17.40
C GLN A 148 -3.91 -6.95 -17.23
N GLY A 149 -4.25 -7.80 -16.27
CA GLY A 149 -3.61 -9.09 -16.04
C GLY A 149 -2.32 -9.03 -15.20
N THR A 150 -1.79 -10.21 -14.89
CA THR A 150 -0.65 -10.39 -13.96
C THR A 150 0.64 -9.70 -14.43
N CYS A 151 0.98 -9.76 -15.72
CA CYS A 151 2.21 -9.17 -16.26
C CYS A 151 2.25 -7.65 -16.10
N ASN A 152 1.16 -6.97 -16.46
CA ASN A 152 1.03 -5.52 -16.30
C ASN A 152 1.01 -5.12 -14.83
N SER A 153 0.40 -5.94 -13.97
CA SER A 153 0.39 -5.71 -12.53
C SER A 153 1.80 -5.81 -11.92
N ILE A 154 2.57 -6.84 -12.28
CA ILE A 154 3.97 -6.97 -11.87
C ILE A 154 4.78 -5.75 -12.34
N THR A 155 4.58 -5.31 -13.59
CA THR A 155 5.25 -4.14 -14.15
C THR A 155 4.90 -2.87 -13.36
N MET A 156 3.62 -2.65 -13.05
CA MET A 156 3.17 -1.55 -12.20
C MET A 156 3.78 -1.63 -10.80
N TYR A 157 3.87 -2.83 -10.22
CA TYR A 157 4.45 -3.02 -8.90
C TYR A 157 5.90 -2.57 -8.90
N GLU A 158 6.70 -3.04 -9.84
CA GLU A 158 8.13 -2.74 -9.92
C GLU A 158 8.42 -1.26 -10.24
N GLN A 159 7.62 -0.64 -11.12
CA GLN A 159 7.87 0.73 -11.58
C GLN A 159 7.28 1.81 -10.65
N THR A 160 6.14 1.51 -10.01
CA THR A 160 5.37 2.51 -9.26
C THR A 160 5.30 2.17 -7.78
N ILE A 161 4.87 0.95 -7.44
CA ILE A 161 4.55 0.61 -6.05
C ILE A 161 5.81 0.32 -5.24
N ALA A 162 6.88 -0.20 -5.84
CA ALA A 162 8.11 -0.53 -5.13
C ALA A 162 8.75 0.67 -4.40
N GLY A 163 8.50 1.90 -4.88
CA GLY A 163 8.94 3.14 -4.24
C GLY A 163 7.95 3.73 -3.21
N MET A 164 6.78 3.11 -3.01
CA MET A 164 5.75 3.57 -2.07
C MET A 164 6.06 3.13 -0.62
N PRO A 165 5.42 3.75 0.39
CA PRO A 165 5.49 3.30 1.77
C PRO A 165 5.16 1.81 1.95
N LEU A 166 5.70 1.20 3.00
CA LEU A 166 5.58 -0.25 3.23
C LEU A 166 4.13 -0.74 3.24
N ALA A 167 3.21 -0.02 3.86
CA ALA A 167 1.80 -0.40 3.94
C ALA A 167 1.15 -0.53 2.55
N GLU A 168 1.46 0.39 1.63
CA GLU A 168 0.93 0.38 0.26
C GLU A 168 1.55 -0.76 -0.57
N ARG A 169 2.85 -1.02 -0.39
CA ARG A 169 3.54 -2.17 -0.98
C ARG A 169 2.92 -3.49 -0.54
N GLN A 170 2.65 -3.62 0.75
CA GLN A 170 2.01 -4.80 1.33
C GLN A 170 0.60 -5.00 0.77
N ALA A 171 -0.20 -3.93 0.67
CA ALA A 171 -1.55 -3.99 0.12
C ALA A 171 -1.58 -4.54 -1.31
N ALA A 172 -0.68 -4.09 -2.19
CA ALA A 172 -0.58 -4.61 -3.55
C ALA A 172 0.03 -6.03 -3.62
N ALA A 173 1.07 -6.29 -2.82
CA ALA A 173 1.74 -7.60 -2.77
C ALA A 173 0.78 -8.71 -2.32
N GLU A 174 -0.11 -8.41 -1.36
CA GLU A 174 -1.16 -9.33 -0.92
C GLU A 174 -2.08 -9.70 -2.09
N LYS A 175 -2.57 -8.71 -2.85
CA LYS A 175 -3.46 -8.96 -4.00
C LYS A 175 -2.79 -9.83 -5.06
N LEU A 176 -1.53 -9.55 -5.40
CA LEU A 176 -0.78 -10.38 -6.35
C LEU A 176 -0.63 -11.82 -5.85
N LEU A 177 -0.21 -11.98 -4.58
CA LEU A 177 0.01 -13.30 -3.99
C LEU A 177 -1.27 -14.13 -3.97
N LEU A 178 -2.38 -13.56 -3.49
CA LEU A 178 -3.66 -14.26 -3.41
C LEU A 178 -4.16 -14.67 -4.80
N HIS A 179 -4.12 -13.75 -5.77
CA HIS A 179 -4.52 -14.01 -7.15
C HIS A 179 -3.72 -15.16 -7.75
N PHE A 180 -2.39 -15.04 -7.73
CA PHE A 180 -1.50 -16.02 -8.36
C PHE A 180 -1.54 -17.39 -7.66
N TYR A 181 -1.57 -17.40 -6.32
CA TYR A 181 -1.63 -18.65 -5.56
C TYR A 181 -2.93 -19.40 -5.83
N ASN A 182 -4.07 -18.71 -5.86
CA ASN A 182 -5.36 -19.35 -6.11
C ASN A 182 -5.42 -19.93 -7.53
N GLU A 183 -5.02 -19.15 -8.53
CA GLU A 183 -4.98 -19.61 -9.92
C GLU A 183 -4.06 -20.83 -10.09
N LEU A 184 -2.84 -20.78 -9.53
CA LEU A 184 -1.90 -21.89 -9.61
C LEU A 184 -2.46 -23.14 -8.93
N THR A 185 -3.04 -22.97 -7.75
CA THR A 185 -3.57 -24.09 -6.97
C THR A 185 -4.74 -24.74 -7.70
N ASP A 186 -5.62 -23.95 -8.31
CA ASP A 186 -6.74 -24.46 -9.09
C ASP A 186 -6.29 -25.22 -10.34
N LEU A 187 -5.28 -24.70 -11.06
CA LEU A 187 -4.70 -25.40 -12.21
C LEU A 187 -4.02 -26.71 -11.82
N VAL A 188 -3.28 -26.73 -10.70
CA VAL A 188 -2.68 -27.96 -10.15
C VAL A 188 -3.76 -28.98 -9.76
N ARG A 189 -4.84 -28.54 -9.11
CA ARG A 189 -5.99 -29.43 -8.79
C ARG A 189 -6.61 -30.00 -10.05
N GLN A 190 -6.76 -29.20 -11.11
CA GLN A 190 -7.30 -29.65 -12.39
C GLN A 190 -6.41 -30.69 -13.07
N ASP A 191 -5.08 -30.49 -13.10
CA ASP A 191 -4.13 -31.47 -13.65
C ASP A 191 -4.17 -32.78 -12.87
N ILE A 192 -4.10 -32.72 -11.53
CA ILE A 192 -4.20 -33.90 -10.67
C ILE A 192 -5.52 -34.65 -10.93
N HIS A 193 -6.65 -33.93 -11.00
CA HIS A 193 -7.94 -34.53 -11.32
C HIS A 193 -7.95 -35.20 -12.70
N GLY A 194 -7.34 -34.57 -13.71
CA GLY A 194 -7.18 -35.13 -15.05
C GLY A 194 -6.40 -36.44 -15.06
N ARG A 195 -5.23 -36.48 -14.39
CA ARG A 195 -4.37 -37.67 -14.30
C ARG A 195 -5.02 -38.84 -13.57
N ILE A 196 -5.82 -38.55 -12.53
CA ILE A 196 -6.49 -39.60 -11.75
C ILE A 196 -7.77 -40.09 -12.45
N LYS A 197 -8.40 -39.31 -13.34
CA LYS A 197 -9.55 -39.80 -14.12
C LYS A 197 -9.21 -41.04 -14.97
N ASP A 198 -7.94 -41.19 -15.32
CA ASP A 198 -7.39 -42.35 -16.03
C ASP A 198 -7.00 -43.52 -15.09
N SER A 199 -7.09 -43.33 -13.76
CA SER A 199 -6.71 -44.30 -12.71
C SER A 199 -7.84 -44.49 -11.67
N SER A 200 -8.51 -45.64 -11.64
CA SER A 200 -9.53 -45.92 -10.61
C SER A 200 -8.91 -46.16 -9.21
N PRO A 201 -9.49 -45.65 -8.10
CA PRO A 201 -10.72 -44.86 -7.97
C PRO A 201 -10.49 -43.33 -7.88
N ALA A 202 -11.50 -42.55 -8.26
CA ALA A 202 -11.47 -41.09 -8.23
C ALA A 202 -11.38 -40.55 -6.78
N PRO A 203 -10.61 -39.47 -6.52
CA PRO A 203 -10.58 -38.83 -5.22
C PRO A 203 -11.92 -38.19 -4.91
N ASP A 204 -12.27 -38.07 -3.64
CA ASP A 204 -13.36 -37.21 -3.20
C ASP A 204 -13.05 -35.77 -3.62
N ALA A 205 -13.82 -35.23 -4.56
CA ALA A 205 -13.63 -33.89 -5.12
C ALA A 205 -13.66 -32.80 -4.02
N GLY A 206 -14.39 -33.04 -2.92
CA GLY A 206 -14.42 -32.14 -1.77
C GLY A 206 -13.09 -32.10 -1.01
N GLN A 207 -12.38 -33.23 -0.93
CA GLN A 207 -11.08 -33.31 -0.27
C GLN A 207 -9.94 -32.70 -1.10
N LEU A 208 -10.03 -32.75 -2.44
CA LEU A 208 -9.03 -32.13 -3.31
C LEU A 208 -9.14 -30.60 -3.29
N ALA A 209 -10.37 -30.07 -3.26
CA ALA A 209 -10.64 -28.63 -3.21
C ALA A 209 -10.13 -27.95 -1.94
N SER A 210 -10.06 -28.67 -0.81
CA SER A 210 -9.59 -28.11 0.47
C SER A 210 -8.08 -28.18 0.70
N LYS A 211 -7.32 -28.86 -0.17
CA LYS A 211 -5.87 -29.02 0.01
C LYS A 211 -5.11 -27.77 -0.42
N SER A 212 -4.10 -27.38 0.35
CA SER A 212 -3.13 -26.34 -0.03
C SER A 212 -2.24 -26.82 -1.17
N LEU A 213 -1.60 -25.89 -1.88
CA LEU A 213 -0.61 -26.19 -2.90
C LEU A 213 0.51 -27.09 -2.35
N GLY A 214 0.99 -26.81 -1.13
CA GLY A 214 1.99 -27.61 -0.44
C GLY A 214 1.57 -29.07 -0.29
N LYS A 215 0.33 -29.32 0.18
CA LYS A 215 -0.22 -30.67 0.31
C LYS A 215 -0.36 -31.39 -1.02
N LEU A 216 -0.80 -30.69 -2.06
CA LEU A 216 -0.90 -31.25 -3.41
C LEU A 216 0.47 -31.69 -3.94
N LEU A 217 1.51 -30.90 -3.68
CA LEU A 217 2.88 -31.20 -4.09
C LEU A 217 3.55 -32.31 -3.29
N GLU A 218 3.20 -32.47 -2.01
CA GLU A 218 3.69 -33.57 -1.16
C GLU A 218 3.13 -34.92 -1.63
N GLU A 219 1.83 -34.96 -1.93
CA GLU A 219 1.14 -36.18 -2.35
C GLU A 219 1.42 -36.58 -3.80
N ASN A 220 1.84 -35.61 -4.64
CA ASN A 220 2.10 -35.81 -6.07
C ASN A 220 3.54 -35.39 -6.42
N PRO A 221 4.57 -36.14 -5.99
CA PRO A 221 5.98 -35.75 -6.18
C PRO A 221 6.38 -35.64 -7.65
N ASP A 222 5.76 -36.45 -8.52
CA ASP A 222 6.04 -36.50 -9.96
C ASP A 222 5.19 -35.52 -10.78
N LEU A 223 4.46 -34.59 -10.15
CA LEU A 223 3.55 -33.67 -10.83
C LEU A 223 4.25 -32.87 -11.93
N LEU A 224 5.47 -32.40 -11.66
CA LEU A 224 6.28 -31.57 -12.56
C LEU A 224 7.33 -32.40 -13.33
N ALA A 225 7.29 -33.73 -13.21
CA ALA A 225 8.21 -34.60 -13.94
C ALA A 225 8.05 -34.41 -15.46
N GLY A 226 9.15 -34.47 -16.19
CA GLY A 226 9.15 -34.25 -17.65
C GLY A 226 9.07 -32.77 -18.08
N GLY A 227 9.17 -31.83 -17.13
CA GLY A 227 9.24 -30.39 -17.44
C GLY A 227 7.88 -29.70 -17.55
N GLY A 228 6.81 -30.30 -17.03
CA GLY A 228 5.50 -29.67 -16.92
C GLY A 228 5.51 -28.48 -15.95
N TYR A 229 4.65 -27.50 -16.24
CA TYR A 229 4.35 -26.35 -15.38
C TYR A 229 2.92 -25.87 -15.69
N HIS A 230 2.29 -25.17 -14.74
CA HIS A 230 0.87 -24.79 -14.82
C HIS A 230 0.66 -23.31 -15.12
N LEU A 231 1.60 -22.44 -14.72
CA LEU A 231 1.55 -21.00 -14.94
C LEU A 231 2.93 -20.48 -15.35
N ASP A 232 2.93 -19.25 -15.87
CA ASP A 232 4.15 -18.53 -16.25
C ASP A 232 5.15 -18.49 -15.08
N THR A 233 6.36 -18.98 -15.35
CA THR A 233 7.40 -19.15 -14.32
C THR A 233 8.11 -17.84 -13.99
N THR A 234 8.05 -16.85 -14.87
CA THR A 234 8.52 -15.48 -14.60
C THR A 234 7.53 -14.78 -13.66
N HIS A 235 6.22 -14.94 -13.87
CA HIS A 235 5.21 -14.44 -12.94
C HIS A 235 5.33 -15.07 -11.55
N LEU A 236 5.63 -16.38 -11.49
CA LEU A 236 5.91 -17.07 -10.22
C LEU A 236 7.09 -16.45 -9.49
N ALA A 237 8.23 -16.26 -10.16
CA ALA A 237 9.42 -15.67 -9.56
C ALA A 237 9.13 -14.25 -9.06
N SER A 238 8.49 -13.40 -9.87
CA SER A 238 8.12 -12.04 -9.45
C SER A 238 7.17 -12.04 -8.26
N THR A 239 6.17 -12.92 -8.22
CA THR A 239 5.25 -13.04 -7.08
C THR A 239 5.97 -13.47 -5.81
N VAL A 240 6.86 -14.46 -5.90
CA VAL A 240 7.70 -14.91 -4.77
C VAL A 240 8.60 -13.78 -4.27
N LYS A 241 9.17 -12.96 -5.14
CA LYS A 241 9.99 -11.80 -4.75
C LYS A 241 9.14 -10.71 -4.09
N ILE A 242 8.02 -10.35 -4.69
CA ILE A 242 7.12 -9.27 -4.24
C ILE A 242 6.51 -9.59 -2.87
N ALA A 243 6.13 -10.85 -2.62
CA ALA A 243 5.56 -11.28 -1.35
C ALA A 243 6.52 -11.13 -0.13
N SER A 244 7.80 -10.84 -0.35
CA SER A 244 8.79 -10.69 0.74
C SER A 244 8.49 -9.53 1.71
N VAL A 245 7.72 -8.53 1.25
CA VAL A 245 7.29 -7.39 2.09
C VAL A 245 6.16 -7.75 3.06
N LEU A 246 5.46 -8.87 2.83
CA LEU A 246 4.31 -9.29 3.64
C LEU A 246 4.74 -9.79 5.01
N THR A 247 3.84 -9.70 6.00
CA THR A 247 4.12 -10.08 7.39
C THR A 247 3.11 -11.05 8.00
N ASP A 248 1.93 -11.23 7.39
CA ASP A 248 0.95 -12.23 7.85
C ASP A 248 1.52 -13.65 7.67
N PRO A 249 1.62 -14.46 8.73
CA PRO A 249 2.07 -15.85 8.64
C PRO A 249 1.35 -16.68 7.57
N ARG A 250 0.05 -16.48 7.35
CA ARG A 250 -0.71 -17.21 6.33
C ARG A 250 -0.24 -16.86 4.91
N GLN A 251 0.01 -15.59 4.65
CA GLN A 251 0.55 -15.13 3.37
C GLN A 251 2.00 -15.62 3.17
N LEU A 252 2.80 -15.64 4.24
CA LEU A 252 4.16 -16.17 4.21
C LEU A 252 4.19 -17.68 3.94
N GLU A 253 3.23 -18.44 4.49
CA GLU A 253 3.03 -19.85 4.16
C GLU A 253 2.70 -20.05 2.67
N MET A 254 1.80 -19.25 2.11
CA MET A 254 1.48 -19.29 0.68
C MET A 254 2.72 -19.00 -0.18
N ALA A 255 3.50 -17.97 0.15
CA ALA A 255 4.73 -17.64 -0.56
C ALA A 255 5.79 -18.75 -0.44
N LEU A 256 5.89 -19.42 0.72
CA LEU A 256 6.75 -20.58 0.90
C LEU A 256 6.29 -21.76 0.03
N GLU A 257 4.99 -22.01 -0.09
CA GLU A 257 4.45 -23.06 -0.96
C GLU A 257 4.71 -22.76 -2.45
N LEU A 258 4.57 -21.50 -2.89
CA LEU A 258 4.99 -21.07 -4.24
C LEU A 258 6.48 -21.31 -4.48
N THR A 259 7.30 -21.02 -3.48
CA THR A 259 8.75 -21.27 -3.53
C THR A 259 9.05 -22.77 -3.64
N ASN A 260 8.32 -23.62 -2.91
CA ASN A 260 8.45 -25.07 -2.98
C ASN A 260 7.98 -25.61 -4.34
N TYR A 261 6.91 -25.05 -4.92
CA TYR A 261 6.50 -25.35 -6.30
C TYR A 261 7.63 -25.02 -7.29
N GLY A 262 8.15 -23.80 -7.22
CA GLY A 262 9.20 -23.32 -8.12
C GLY A 262 10.50 -24.12 -8.06
N SER A 263 10.92 -24.56 -6.86
CA SER A 263 12.12 -25.38 -6.69
C SER A 263 12.01 -26.79 -7.31
N LYS A 264 10.79 -27.25 -7.62
CA LYS A 264 10.52 -28.53 -8.29
C LYS A 264 10.39 -28.40 -9.82
N LEU A 265 10.41 -27.18 -10.37
CA LEU A 265 10.38 -26.96 -11.83
C LEU A 265 11.65 -27.51 -12.48
N ASN A 266 11.61 -27.73 -13.80
CA ASN A 266 12.83 -27.99 -14.56
C ASN A 266 13.82 -26.81 -14.39
N SER A 267 15.12 -27.11 -14.30
CA SER A 267 16.16 -26.10 -14.07
C SER A 267 16.17 -24.98 -15.12
N GLN A 268 15.71 -25.22 -16.35
CA GLN A 268 15.58 -24.18 -17.38
C GLN A 268 14.56 -23.08 -17.04
N PHE A 269 13.63 -23.36 -16.13
CA PHE A 269 12.61 -22.43 -15.64
C PHE A 269 12.93 -21.88 -14.24
N GLN A 270 14.08 -22.26 -13.67
CA GLN A 270 14.56 -21.74 -12.40
C GLN A 270 15.59 -20.64 -12.65
N TYR A 271 15.10 -19.46 -13.00
CA TYR A 271 15.96 -18.30 -13.28
C TYR A 271 16.72 -17.86 -12.00
N PRO A 272 18.00 -17.50 -12.12
CA PRO A 272 18.74 -16.95 -11.00
C PRO A 272 18.19 -15.57 -10.60
N GLY A 273 18.33 -15.22 -9.32
CA GLY A 273 18.04 -13.87 -8.83
C GLY A 273 19.29 -12.99 -8.76
N ASP A 274 19.11 -11.82 -8.17
CA ASP A 274 20.23 -10.95 -7.77
C ASP A 274 20.66 -11.27 -6.34
N GLU A 275 21.91 -10.97 -5.98
CA GLU A 275 22.38 -11.14 -4.59
C GLU A 275 21.54 -10.29 -3.60
N PRO A 276 21.18 -10.81 -2.41
CA PRO A 276 21.61 -12.08 -1.81
C PRO A 276 20.83 -13.33 -2.26
N PHE A 277 19.89 -13.20 -3.20
CA PHE A 277 18.97 -14.23 -3.68
C PHE A 277 19.40 -14.86 -5.02
N ALA A 278 20.70 -14.90 -5.32
CA ALA A 278 21.21 -15.46 -6.58
C ALA A 278 20.71 -16.91 -6.84
N GLU A 279 20.74 -17.74 -5.80
CA GLU A 279 20.07 -19.04 -5.76
C GLU A 279 18.59 -18.84 -5.39
N PHE A 280 17.78 -18.41 -6.37
CA PHE A 280 16.44 -17.83 -6.17
C PHE A 280 15.55 -18.61 -5.17
N TYR A 281 15.08 -19.80 -5.55
CA TYR A 281 14.15 -20.57 -4.70
C TYR A 281 14.80 -21.05 -3.38
N PRO A 282 16.04 -21.56 -3.34
CA PRO A 282 16.70 -21.89 -2.07
C PRO A 282 16.77 -20.70 -1.09
N MET A 283 17.13 -19.51 -1.57
CA MET A 283 17.27 -18.32 -0.74
C MET A 283 15.91 -17.79 -0.26
N TYR A 284 14.90 -17.71 -1.14
CA TYR A 284 13.54 -17.34 -0.70
C TYR A 284 12.93 -18.37 0.24
N ARG A 285 13.25 -19.65 0.07
CA ARG A 285 12.81 -20.70 1.01
C ARG A 285 13.40 -20.47 2.39
N ALA A 286 14.71 -20.19 2.49
CA ALA A 286 15.35 -19.85 3.75
C ALA A 286 14.77 -18.56 4.36
N PHE A 287 14.49 -17.55 3.54
CA PHE A 287 13.87 -16.29 3.95
C PHE A 287 12.50 -16.52 4.59
N TYR A 288 11.56 -17.12 3.87
CA TYR A 288 10.20 -17.37 4.38
C TYR A 288 10.18 -18.31 5.58
N ARG A 289 11.01 -19.36 5.58
CA ARG A 289 11.17 -20.24 6.75
C ARG A 289 11.62 -19.48 7.98
N THR A 290 12.59 -18.56 7.85
CA THR A 290 13.04 -17.71 8.97
C THR A 290 11.89 -16.90 9.54
N LEU A 291 11.11 -16.24 8.67
CA LEU A 291 9.97 -15.41 9.07
C LEU A 291 8.83 -16.22 9.71
N LEU A 292 8.69 -17.49 9.35
CA LEU A 292 7.75 -18.44 9.96
C LEU A 292 8.31 -19.11 11.24
N GLY A 293 9.50 -18.73 11.70
CA GLY A 293 10.11 -19.30 12.90
C GLY A 293 10.75 -20.67 12.71
N HIS A 294 10.97 -21.11 11.47
CA HIS A 294 11.59 -22.40 11.14
C HIS A 294 13.10 -22.26 10.87
N ASP A 295 13.90 -23.10 11.53
CA ASP A 295 15.37 -23.16 11.40
C ASP A 295 16.06 -21.78 11.48
N VAL A 296 15.50 -20.86 12.28
CA VAL A 296 15.91 -19.45 12.36
C VAL A 296 17.43 -19.28 12.53
N PRO A 297 18.12 -20.01 13.45
CA PRO A 297 19.57 -19.83 13.62
C PRO A 297 20.40 -20.23 12.41
N ASP A 298 19.96 -21.22 11.63
CA ASP A 298 20.69 -21.71 10.46
C ASP A 298 20.48 -20.77 9.26
N ASN A 299 19.23 -20.37 9.04
CA ASN A 299 18.90 -19.43 7.98
C ASN A 299 19.50 -18.04 8.25
N LEU A 300 19.47 -17.52 9.47
CA LEU A 300 20.16 -16.26 9.80
C LEU A 300 21.66 -16.34 9.58
N ARG A 301 22.30 -17.50 9.83
CA ARG A 301 23.73 -17.72 9.52
C ARG A 301 24.00 -17.70 8.02
N LEU A 302 23.07 -18.19 7.20
CA LEU A 302 23.16 -18.11 5.74
C LEU A 302 23.15 -16.65 5.26
N PHE A 303 22.18 -15.85 5.70
CA PHE A 303 22.09 -14.43 5.33
C PHE A 303 23.20 -13.57 5.93
N ALA A 304 23.66 -13.88 7.13
CA ALA A 304 24.85 -13.23 7.70
C ALA A 304 26.08 -13.43 6.81
N ARG A 305 26.30 -14.65 6.33
CA ARG A 305 27.39 -14.94 5.39
C ARG A 305 27.25 -14.16 4.09
N LYS A 306 26.03 -14.06 3.52
CA LYS A 306 25.78 -13.23 2.34
C LYS A 306 26.12 -11.76 2.60
N ALA A 307 25.72 -11.21 3.74
CA ALA A 307 26.07 -9.84 4.14
C ALA A 307 27.59 -9.64 4.34
N ASP A 308 28.35 -10.69 4.64
CA ASP A 308 29.81 -10.64 4.79
C ASP A 308 30.56 -10.81 3.46
N THR A 309 30.02 -11.59 2.52
CA THR A 309 30.76 -12.02 1.32
C THR A 309 30.33 -11.34 0.03
N VAL A 310 29.11 -10.80 -0.04
CA VAL A 310 28.63 -10.07 -1.23
C VAL A 310 29.27 -8.69 -1.24
N ASP A 311 29.95 -8.35 -2.33
CA ASP A 311 30.59 -7.05 -2.51
C ASP A 311 29.55 -5.93 -2.73
N PRO A 312 29.41 -4.98 -1.78
CA PRO A 312 28.43 -3.91 -1.90
C PRO A 312 28.71 -2.92 -3.04
N SER A 313 29.95 -2.85 -3.53
CA SER A 313 30.31 -1.99 -4.67
C SER A 313 29.84 -2.54 -6.01
N VAL A 314 29.63 -3.86 -6.09
CA VAL A 314 29.18 -4.55 -7.31
C VAL A 314 27.67 -4.81 -7.27
N HIS A 315 27.16 -5.28 -6.13
CA HIS A 315 25.78 -5.75 -5.98
C HIS A 315 24.89 -4.83 -5.14
N GLY A 316 25.44 -3.71 -4.63
CA GLY A 316 24.73 -2.83 -3.72
C GLY A 316 24.59 -3.41 -2.30
N THR A 317 23.86 -2.70 -1.45
CA THR A 317 23.73 -2.99 -0.01
C THR A 317 22.67 -4.04 0.33
N GLY A 318 21.99 -4.61 -0.68
CA GLY A 318 20.84 -5.48 -0.49
C GLY A 318 21.10 -6.71 0.40
N ALA A 319 22.31 -7.26 0.40
CA ALA A 319 22.67 -8.38 1.28
C ALA A 319 22.71 -7.97 2.77
N ILE A 320 23.22 -6.78 3.07
CA ILE A 320 23.28 -6.22 4.44
C ILE A 320 21.86 -5.89 4.91
N GLU A 321 21.08 -5.21 4.05
CA GLU A 321 19.71 -4.80 4.34
C GLU A 321 18.79 -6.01 4.57
N THR A 322 18.89 -7.03 3.72
CA THR A 322 18.10 -8.27 3.87
C THR A 322 18.42 -8.98 5.19
N TYR A 323 19.70 -9.04 5.57
CA TYR A 323 20.09 -9.67 6.83
C TYR A 323 19.61 -8.85 8.04
N ALA A 324 19.74 -7.53 8.00
CA ALA A 324 19.21 -6.66 9.04
C ALA A 324 17.68 -6.77 9.15
N GLU A 325 16.97 -6.86 8.03
CA GLU A 325 15.53 -7.03 7.98
C GLU A 325 15.09 -8.36 8.63
N LEU A 326 15.75 -9.47 8.29
CA LEU A 326 15.47 -10.76 8.90
C LEU A 326 15.73 -10.76 10.42
N LEU A 327 16.78 -10.06 10.88
CA LEU A 327 17.03 -9.90 12.30
C LEU A 327 15.91 -9.11 12.98
N ALA A 328 15.52 -7.98 12.42
CA ALA A 328 14.45 -7.14 12.95
C ALA A 328 13.13 -7.91 13.05
N ARG A 329 12.78 -8.64 11.99
CA ARG A 329 11.57 -9.47 11.90
C ARG A 329 11.65 -10.80 12.65
N SER A 330 12.81 -11.12 13.25
CA SER A 330 13.01 -12.28 14.13
C SER A 330 13.33 -11.83 15.57
N ASP A 331 12.68 -10.75 16.01
CA ASP A 331 12.76 -10.16 17.36
C ASP A 331 14.18 -9.78 17.81
N GLN A 332 15.07 -9.42 16.88
CA GLN A 332 16.44 -8.97 17.15
C GLN A 332 16.75 -7.55 16.60
N PRO A 333 15.92 -6.52 16.85
CA PRO A 333 16.09 -5.18 16.29
C PRO A 333 17.40 -4.50 16.71
N ALA A 334 17.89 -4.71 17.93
CA ALA A 334 19.18 -4.17 18.38
C ALA A 334 20.36 -4.71 17.56
N LYS A 335 20.29 -5.99 17.18
CA LYS A 335 21.30 -6.64 16.34
C LYS A 335 21.17 -6.21 14.88
N ALA A 336 19.94 -6.06 14.38
CA ALA A 336 19.67 -5.50 13.05
C ALA A 336 20.32 -4.12 12.87
N LEU A 337 20.07 -3.22 13.82
CA LEU A 337 20.67 -1.89 13.83
C LEU A 337 22.20 -1.93 13.90
N SER A 338 22.75 -2.80 14.75
CA SER A 338 24.20 -2.99 14.85
C SER A 338 24.82 -3.47 13.53
N VAL A 339 24.16 -4.41 12.84
CA VAL A 339 24.60 -4.91 11.53
C VAL A 339 24.64 -3.79 10.50
N MET A 340 23.61 -2.94 10.45
CA MET A 340 23.57 -1.81 9.53
C MET A 340 24.70 -0.81 9.83
N ILE A 341 24.95 -0.48 11.11
CA ILE A 341 26.05 0.41 11.51
C ILE A 341 27.42 -0.17 11.12
N ASP A 342 27.62 -1.47 11.34
CA ASP A 342 28.93 -2.10 11.23
C ASP A 342 29.31 -2.47 9.80
N LYS A 343 28.31 -2.81 8.96
CA LYS A 343 28.54 -3.36 7.63
C LYS A 343 28.30 -2.37 6.50
N MET A 344 27.55 -1.29 6.74
CA MET A 344 27.29 -0.33 5.67
C MET A 344 28.59 0.33 5.18
N PRO A 345 28.85 0.34 3.86
CA PRO A 345 30.04 0.99 3.31
C PRO A 345 30.05 2.49 3.61
N ALA A 346 31.24 3.05 3.79
CA ALA A 346 31.41 4.47 4.09
C ALA A 346 30.96 5.38 2.93
N GLU A 347 30.92 4.85 1.71
CA GLU A 347 30.50 5.56 0.50
C GLU A 347 28.98 5.78 0.45
N ILE A 348 28.20 4.95 1.16
CA ILE A 348 26.74 5.05 1.18
C ILE A 348 26.32 6.17 2.15
N PRO A 349 25.74 7.29 1.67
CA PRO A 349 25.43 8.43 2.52
C PRO A 349 24.46 8.03 3.63
N LEU A 350 24.76 8.40 4.89
CA LEU A 350 23.92 8.01 6.04
C LEU A 350 22.46 8.46 5.87
N GLN A 351 22.23 9.56 5.15
CA GLN A 351 20.89 10.10 4.90
C GLN A 351 19.99 9.13 4.12
N THR A 352 20.55 8.18 3.37
CA THR A 352 19.74 7.22 2.60
C THR A 352 19.11 6.13 3.46
N TYR A 353 19.63 5.87 4.67
CA TYR A 353 19.14 4.81 5.55
C TYR A 353 18.94 5.22 7.01
N ILE A 354 19.19 6.49 7.38
CA ILE A 354 19.02 6.97 8.77
C ILE A 354 17.58 6.82 9.29
N ALA A 355 16.58 7.07 8.44
CA ALA A 355 15.17 6.90 8.82
C ALA A 355 14.89 5.45 9.26
N ARG A 356 15.44 4.47 8.52
CA ARG A 356 15.33 3.05 8.87
C ARG A 356 16.04 2.71 10.18
N LEU A 357 17.22 3.26 10.44
CA LEU A 357 17.91 3.06 11.73
C LEU A 357 17.11 3.64 12.90
N ILE A 358 16.47 4.80 12.69
CA ILE A 358 15.59 5.40 13.69
C ILE A 358 14.38 4.50 13.91
N GLU A 359 13.70 4.02 12.87
CA GLU A 359 12.60 3.04 13.02
C GLU A 359 13.03 1.83 13.84
N LEU A 360 14.13 1.17 13.45
CA LEU A 360 14.67 0.00 14.16
C LEU A 360 14.98 0.29 15.62
N LEU A 361 15.54 1.47 15.94
CA LEU A 361 15.80 1.88 17.31
C LEU A 361 14.52 1.93 18.15
N GLY A 362 13.36 2.15 17.52
CA GLY A 362 12.06 2.18 18.18
C GLY A 362 11.54 0.82 18.58
N ASP A 363 11.93 -0.19 17.83
CA ASP A 363 11.59 -1.58 18.12
C ASP A 363 12.56 -2.18 19.15
N VAL A 364 13.66 -1.50 19.50
CA VAL A 364 14.64 -1.97 20.48
C VAL A 364 14.04 -1.96 21.90
N PRO A 365 14.09 -3.09 22.63
CA PRO A 365 13.69 -3.16 24.04
C PRO A 365 14.33 -2.08 24.92
N ALA A 366 13.56 -1.55 25.89
CA ALA A 366 13.95 -0.40 26.71
C ALA A 366 15.26 -0.60 27.50
N ASP A 367 15.57 -1.84 27.89
CA ASP A 367 16.79 -2.22 28.60
C ASP A 367 18.07 -2.11 27.72
N GLN A 368 17.92 -2.20 26.40
CA GLN A 368 19.01 -2.09 25.43
C GLN A 368 19.04 -0.72 24.73
N SER A 369 17.90 -0.03 24.68
CA SER A 369 17.69 1.18 23.88
C SER A 369 18.71 2.29 24.17
N VAL A 370 19.08 2.54 25.43
CA VAL A 370 20.07 3.57 25.78
C VAL A 370 21.45 3.31 25.17
N ALA A 371 21.91 2.06 25.21
CA ALA A 371 23.22 1.68 24.69
C ALA A 371 23.23 1.72 23.15
N VAL A 372 22.17 1.22 22.52
CA VAL A 372 22.01 1.20 21.07
C VAL A 372 21.85 2.61 20.50
N GLU A 373 21.05 3.46 21.15
CA GLU A 373 20.90 4.88 20.79
C GLU A 373 22.23 5.62 20.87
N LYS A 374 23.00 5.42 21.95
CA LYS A 374 24.32 6.03 22.08
C LYS A 374 25.23 5.60 20.93
N ARG A 375 25.26 4.31 20.60
CA ARG A 375 26.05 3.79 19.48
C ARG A 375 25.64 4.40 18.15
N LEU A 376 24.34 4.55 17.89
CA LEU A 376 23.85 5.19 16.67
C LEU A 376 24.25 6.66 16.59
N ARG A 377 24.19 7.39 17.71
CA ARG A 377 24.66 8.78 17.79
C ARG A 377 26.16 8.90 17.54
N ASP A 378 26.96 8.04 18.18
CA ASP A 378 28.41 7.98 17.98
C ASP A 378 28.72 7.71 16.50
N HIS A 379 28.02 6.76 15.86
CA HIS A 379 28.14 6.51 14.43
C HIS A 379 27.80 7.74 13.57
N CYS A 380 26.74 8.49 13.90
CA CYS A 380 26.41 9.72 13.18
C CYS A 380 27.55 10.76 13.26
N LEU A 381 28.18 10.88 14.44
CA LEU A 381 29.34 11.78 14.63
C LEU A 381 30.57 11.30 13.84
N ASP A 382 30.86 10.00 13.86
CA ASP A 382 31.96 9.41 13.09
C ASP A 382 31.77 9.64 11.57
N ARG A 383 30.51 9.65 11.11
CA ARG A 383 30.13 9.95 9.72
C ARG A 383 30.05 11.46 9.44
N SER A 384 30.31 12.32 10.42
CA SER A 384 30.18 13.78 10.34
C SER A 384 28.78 14.28 9.92
N ASP A 385 27.74 13.53 10.25
CA ASP A 385 26.35 13.87 9.91
C ASP A 385 25.61 14.42 11.14
N LEU A 386 25.69 15.73 11.31
CA LEU A 386 25.03 16.44 12.42
C LEU A 386 23.51 16.43 12.33
N LEU A 387 22.93 16.31 11.13
CA LEU A 387 21.48 16.25 10.93
C LEU A 387 20.94 14.90 11.39
N ALA A 388 21.60 13.81 10.99
CA ALA A 388 21.30 12.47 11.48
C ALA A 388 21.44 12.38 13.01
N TYR A 389 22.53 12.92 13.56
CA TYR A 389 22.73 13.00 15.01
C TYR A 389 21.57 13.73 15.72
N ALA A 390 21.17 14.89 15.20
CA ALA A 390 20.07 15.67 15.75
C ALA A 390 18.72 14.94 15.65
N ALA A 391 18.46 14.24 14.54
CA ALA A 391 17.25 13.44 14.35
C ALA A 391 17.15 12.30 15.37
N VAL A 392 18.24 11.54 15.57
CA VAL A 392 18.31 10.48 16.59
C VAL A 392 18.12 11.07 17.99
N ALA A 393 18.72 12.23 18.28
CA ALA A 393 18.60 12.87 19.58
C ALA A 393 17.20 13.45 19.86
N GLY A 394 16.50 13.92 18.83
CA GLY A 394 15.17 14.51 18.91
C GLY A 394 14.05 13.50 19.23
N ARG A 395 14.27 12.22 18.92
CA ARG A 395 13.27 11.13 19.08
C ARG A 395 12.66 11.07 20.50
N ARG A 396 13.47 11.23 21.55
CA ARG A 396 13.00 11.11 22.95
C ARG A 396 11.95 12.15 23.36
N ARG A 397 11.75 13.24 22.60
CA ARG A 397 10.78 14.28 22.97
C ARG A 397 9.34 13.96 22.54
N SER A 398 9.13 13.14 21.50
CA SER A 398 7.77 12.83 21.03
C SER A 398 7.07 11.72 21.82
N GLU A 399 7.83 10.74 22.34
CA GLU A 399 7.28 9.62 23.14
C GLU A 399 6.84 10.06 24.55
N ASN A 400 7.43 11.12 25.12
CA ASN A 400 6.98 11.69 26.40
C ASN A 400 5.85 12.72 26.25
N ALA A 401 5.70 13.35 25.08
CA ALA A 401 4.63 14.33 24.84
C ALA A 401 3.25 13.67 24.70
N SER A 402 3.19 12.42 24.22
CA SER A 402 1.95 11.64 24.06
C SER A 402 1.49 10.91 25.34
N ALA A 403 2.25 11.03 26.44
CA ALA A 403 1.88 10.51 27.76
C ALA A 403 1.46 11.63 28.76
N THR A 404 1.36 12.88 28.28
CA THR A 404 0.98 14.04 29.12
C THR A 404 -0.14 14.92 28.54
N GLU A 405 -0.93 14.39 27.61
CA GLU A 405 -2.25 14.90 27.23
C GLU A 405 -3.28 13.78 27.42
#